data_AF-A0A7J7H6X5-F1
#
_entry.id   AF-A0A7J7H6X5-F1
#
_cell.length_a   1.000
_cell.length_b   1.000
_cell.length_c   1.000
_cell.angle_alpha   90.00
_cell.angle_beta   90.00
_cell.angle_gamma   90.00
#
_symmetry.space_group_name_H-M   'P 1'
#
loop_
_entity.id
_entity.type
_entity.pdbx_description
1 polymer ?
#
loop_
_entity_poly.entity_id
_entity_poly.type
_entity_poly.pdbx_seq_one_letter_code
_entity_poly.pdbx_strand_id
1 'polypeptide(L)'
;MSDEVILLSTWPSMFGMRVQIALAEKGVEFEFREEDLTNKSQLLLEMNPIHKKIPVLIHNGKPVCESLVAVQYVEEFWKDKSPLLPSDPYQRAQARFWADYVDKKIYDAGRRIWATKGEDQEVAKKDFTDCLKVLEGALGDKPYFGGEEFGYVDVALVPFYSWFYAYETCGNFSIQAECPKFIAWAKRCMERESVAKSLPDPHKVYGFVLELKKRVGI
;
A
#
# COMPACT_ATOMS: atom_id res chain seq x y z
N MET A 1 -11.05 -5.77 29.27
CA MET A 1 -11.34 -6.44 27.98
C MET A 1 -10.24 -6.02 27.05
N SER A 2 -9.62 -6.94 26.32
CA SER A 2 -8.66 -6.61 25.27
C SER A 2 -9.33 -5.73 24.22
N ASP A 3 -8.59 -4.79 23.62
CA ASP A 3 -9.12 -3.95 22.54
C ASP A 3 -9.52 -4.83 21.35
N GLU A 4 -10.75 -4.68 20.87
CA GLU A 4 -11.23 -5.38 19.67
C GLU A 4 -10.79 -4.59 18.43
N VAL A 5 -9.97 -5.22 17.58
CA VAL A 5 -9.49 -4.64 16.33
C VAL A 5 -9.88 -5.55 15.17
N ILE A 6 -10.67 -5.04 14.24
CA ILE A 6 -11.11 -5.74 13.04
C ILE A 6 -10.65 -4.94 11.81
N LEU A 7 -10.13 -5.61 10.80
CA LEU A 7 -9.78 -5.00 9.52
C LEU A 7 -10.64 -5.61 8.41
N LEU A 8 -11.55 -4.80 7.86
CA LEU A 8 -12.26 -5.14 6.63
C LEU A 8 -11.35 -4.85 5.44
N SER A 9 -10.99 -5.86 4.66
CA SER A 9 -10.16 -5.67 3.47
C SER A 9 -10.28 -6.80 2.46
N THR A 10 -9.48 -6.74 1.40
CA THR A 10 -9.30 -7.87 0.48
C THR A 10 -7.82 -8.15 0.28
N TRP A 11 -7.46 -9.42 0.14
CA TRP A 11 -6.07 -9.88 0.12
C TRP A 11 -5.14 -9.22 -0.90
N PRO A 12 -5.55 -8.76 -2.11
CA PRO A 12 -4.64 -8.11 -3.06
C PRO A 12 -4.60 -6.58 -2.87
N SER A 13 -5.37 -6.01 -1.93
CA SER A 13 -5.45 -4.55 -1.75
C SER A 13 -4.18 -3.98 -1.14
N MET A 14 -3.39 -3.26 -1.94
CA MET A 14 -2.23 -2.51 -1.43
C MET A 14 -2.60 -1.51 -0.32
N PHE A 15 -3.82 -0.96 -0.35
CA PHE A 15 -4.31 -0.06 0.70
C PHE A 15 -4.58 -0.80 2.00
N GLY A 16 -5.11 -2.01 1.93
CA GLY A 16 -5.32 -2.88 3.10
C GLY A 16 -4.02 -3.34 3.73
N MET A 17 -3.04 -3.71 2.91
CA MET A 17 -1.70 -4.10 3.36
C MET A 17 -1.02 -3.01 4.19
N ARG A 18 -1.23 -1.71 3.89
CA ARG A 18 -0.70 -0.62 4.72
C ARG A 18 -1.14 -0.72 6.17
N VAL A 19 -2.43 -0.99 6.38
CA VAL A 19 -3.02 -1.08 7.73
C VAL A 19 -2.53 -2.36 8.41
N GLN A 20 -2.44 -3.47 7.69
CA GLN A 20 -1.87 -4.73 8.22
C GLN A 20 -0.42 -4.54 8.68
N ILE A 21 0.42 -3.90 7.87
CA ILE A 21 1.81 -3.60 8.22
C ILE A 21 1.87 -2.70 9.45
N ALA A 22 1.08 -1.63 9.49
CA ALA A 22 1.07 -0.72 10.64
C ALA A 22 0.65 -1.43 11.94
N LEU A 23 -0.39 -2.27 11.90
CA LEU A 23 -0.81 -3.07 13.04
C LEU A 23 0.28 -4.06 13.47
N ALA A 24 0.94 -4.72 12.52
CA ALA A 24 2.04 -5.65 12.78
C ALA A 24 3.27 -4.96 13.38
N GLU A 25 3.66 -3.79 12.88
CA GLU A 25 4.74 -2.96 13.44
C GLU A 25 4.44 -2.51 14.88
N LYS A 26 3.15 -2.36 15.23
CA LYS A 26 2.70 -2.06 16.59
C LYS A 26 2.48 -3.30 17.46
N GLY A 27 2.61 -4.51 16.90
CA GLY A 27 2.34 -5.77 17.60
C GLY A 27 0.88 -5.90 18.04
N VAL A 28 -0.05 -5.33 17.26
CA VAL A 28 -1.50 -5.35 17.54
C VAL A 28 -2.11 -6.56 16.84
N GLU A 29 -2.71 -7.46 17.60
CA GLU A 29 -3.52 -8.53 17.04
C GLU A 29 -4.85 -7.98 16.54
N PHE A 30 -5.32 -8.48 15.40
CA PHE A 30 -6.56 -8.05 14.79
C PHE A 30 -7.24 -9.20 14.04
N GLU A 31 -8.56 -9.12 13.91
CA GLU A 31 -9.32 -10.00 13.04
C GLU A 31 -9.34 -9.44 11.62
N PHE A 32 -8.75 -10.17 10.66
CA PHE A 32 -8.88 -9.83 9.24
C PHE A 32 -10.17 -10.43 8.68
N ARG A 33 -11.06 -9.58 8.15
CA ARG A 33 -12.28 -10.02 7.45
C ARG A 33 -12.18 -9.70 5.97
N GLU A 34 -12.09 -10.75 5.16
CA GLU A 34 -12.07 -10.66 3.69
C GLU A 34 -13.44 -10.19 3.17
N GLU A 35 -13.43 -9.17 2.31
CA GLU A 35 -14.60 -8.59 1.66
C GLU A 35 -14.67 -8.96 0.18
N ASP A 36 -15.83 -9.44 -0.27
CA ASP A 36 -16.14 -9.55 -1.70
C ASP A 36 -16.59 -8.19 -2.23
N LEU A 37 -15.73 -7.51 -3.00
CA LEU A 37 -16.04 -6.19 -3.53
C LEU A 37 -17.10 -6.19 -4.65
N THR A 38 -17.47 -7.36 -5.17
CA THR A 38 -18.59 -7.52 -6.10
C THR A 38 -19.93 -7.70 -5.38
N ASN A 39 -19.90 -8.11 -4.11
CA ASN A 39 -21.05 -8.26 -3.23
C ASN A 39 -20.71 -7.81 -1.81
N LYS A 40 -20.59 -6.48 -1.64
CA LYS A 40 -20.12 -5.84 -0.39
C LYS A 40 -20.99 -6.22 0.81
N SER A 41 -20.35 -6.56 1.92
CA SER A 41 -21.07 -6.91 3.15
C SER A 41 -21.89 -5.73 3.70
N GLN A 42 -22.98 -6.05 4.41
CA GLN A 42 -23.75 -5.04 5.12
C GLN A 42 -22.89 -4.26 6.13
N LEU A 43 -21.96 -4.97 6.80
CA LEU A 43 -21.02 -4.38 7.74
C LEU A 43 -20.12 -3.33 7.06
N LEU A 44 -19.58 -3.61 5.88
CA LEU A 44 -18.78 -2.64 5.12
C LEU A 44 -19.61 -1.40 4.74
N LEU A 45 -20.86 -1.60 4.31
CA LEU A 45 -21.75 -0.50 3.93
C LEU A 45 -22.13 0.37 5.13
N GLU A 46 -22.26 -0.21 6.32
CA GLU A 46 -22.51 0.51 7.58
C GLU A 46 -21.28 1.24 8.10
N MET A 47 -20.10 0.61 8.02
CA MET A 47 -18.86 1.15 8.58
C MET A 47 -18.19 2.19 7.65
N ASN A 48 -18.47 2.16 6.35
CA ASN A 48 -18.03 3.18 5.39
C ASN A 48 -19.18 3.56 4.42
N PRO A 49 -20.22 4.26 4.90
CA PRO A 49 -21.40 4.56 4.08
C PRO A 49 -21.11 5.54 2.94
N ILE A 50 -20.10 6.39 3.11
CA ILE A 50 -19.71 7.42 2.15
C ILE A 50 -19.03 6.80 0.93
N HIS A 51 -17.89 6.12 1.13
CA HIS A 51 -17.10 5.61 0.01
C HIS A 51 -17.41 4.15 -0.31
N LYS A 52 -17.94 3.38 0.65
CA LYS A 52 -18.22 1.94 0.50
C LYS A 52 -16.96 1.19 0.04
N LYS A 53 -15.80 1.59 0.56
CA LYS A 53 -14.47 1.08 0.17
C LYS A 53 -13.78 0.45 1.37
N ILE A 54 -12.90 -0.49 1.05
CA ILE A 54 -11.86 -1.01 1.94
C ILE A 54 -10.55 -0.23 1.78
N PRO A 55 -9.60 -0.30 2.73
CA PRO A 55 -9.77 -0.87 4.07
C PRO A 55 -10.68 -0.05 4.98
N VAL A 56 -11.30 -0.73 5.94
CA VAL A 56 -11.92 -0.09 7.11
C VAL A 56 -11.36 -0.76 8.35
N LEU A 57 -10.66 0.02 9.17
CA LEU A 57 -10.22 -0.42 10.49
C LEU A 57 -11.38 -0.15 11.47
N ILE A 58 -11.86 -1.17 12.17
CA ILE A 58 -12.88 -1.03 13.20
C ILE A 58 -12.19 -1.29 14.53
N HIS A 59 -12.17 -0.29 15.39
CA HIS A 59 -11.56 -0.40 16.70
C HIS A 59 -12.61 -0.14 17.78
N ASN A 60 -12.91 -1.15 18.60
CA ASN A 60 -13.96 -1.13 19.61
C ASN A 60 -15.30 -0.60 19.03
N GLY A 61 -15.71 -1.18 17.88
CA GLY A 61 -16.92 -0.81 17.15
C GLY A 61 -16.89 0.53 16.40
N LYS A 62 -15.77 1.26 16.41
CA LYS A 62 -15.65 2.58 15.74
C LYS A 62 -14.85 2.47 14.43
N PRO A 63 -15.41 2.86 13.28
CA PRO A 63 -14.70 2.74 12.01
C PRO A 63 -13.72 3.90 11.77
N VAL A 64 -12.57 3.57 11.19
CA VAL A 64 -11.57 4.48 10.62
C VAL A 64 -11.37 4.08 9.16
N CYS A 65 -11.85 4.94 8.27
CA CYS A 65 -11.77 4.75 6.81
C CYS A 65 -10.53 5.44 6.25
N GLU A 66 -10.17 5.11 4.99
CA GLU A 66 -8.98 5.58 4.28
C GLU A 66 -7.67 5.05 4.86
N SER A 67 -6.90 4.32 4.06
CA SER A 67 -5.72 3.57 4.55
C SER A 67 -4.69 4.45 5.27
N LEU A 68 -4.34 5.62 4.73
CA LEU A 68 -3.37 6.53 5.34
C LEU A 68 -3.90 7.21 6.61
N VAL A 69 -5.21 7.40 6.72
CA VAL A 69 -5.86 7.89 7.95
C VAL A 69 -5.84 6.79 9.00
N ALA A 70 -6.15 5.54 8.63
CA ALA A 70 -6.07 4.39 9.52
C ALA A 70 -4.65 4.12 10.02
N VAL A 71 -3.62 4.24 9.17
CA VAL A 71 -2.21 4.10 9.60
C VAL A 71 -1.83 5.20 10.60
N GLN A 72 -2.25 6.45 10.38
CA GLN A 72 -2.01 7.53 11.35
C GLN A 72 -2.75 7.29 12.67
N TYR A 73 -4.00 6.80 12.62
CA TYR A 73 -4.73 6.42 13.81
C TYR A 73 -3.99 5.32 14.60
N VAL A 74 -3.47 4.32 13.91
CA VAL A 74 -2.66 3.25 14.53
C VAL A 74 -1.39 3.83 15.19
N GLU A 75 -0.71 4.75 14.51
CA GLU A 75 0.46 5.44 15.05
C GLU A 75 0.14 6.23 16.33
N GLU A 76 -0.96 6.97 16.34
CA GLU A 76 -1.34 7.86 17.44
C GLU A 76 -1.95 7.11 18.64
N PHE A 77 -2.68 6.03 18.40
CA PHE A 77 -3.33 5.24 19.46
C PHE A 77 -2.31 4.33 20.18
N TRP A 78 -1.51 3.56 19.44
CA TRP A 78 -0.47 2.68 19.98
C TRP A 78 0.91 3.35 20.00
N LYS A 79 0.97 4.51 20.67
CA LYS A 79 2.15 5.40 20.72
C LYS A 79 3.34 4.87 21.54
N ASP A 80 3.15 3.81 22.32
CA ASP A 80 4.17 3.19 23.17
C ASP A 80 5.12 2.26 22.40
N LYS A 81 4.87 2.06 21.11
CA LYS A 81 5.66 1.22 20.19
C LYS A 81 6.49 2.09 19.23
N SER A 82 7.40 1.47 18.48
CA SER A 82 8.27 2.15 17.50
C SER A 82 7.47 3.11 16.61
N PRO A 83 7.90 4.38 16.47
CA PRO A 83 7.14 5.40 15.77
C PRO A 83 7.22 5.23 14.26
N LEU A 84 6.10 5.34 13.57
CA LEU A 84 6.06 5.39 12.10
C LEU A 84 6.24 6.82 11.59
N LEU A 85 5.88 7.84 12.39
CA LEU A 85 6.00 9.24 12.02
C LEU A 85 7.05 9.98 12.88
N PRO A 86 7.82 10.91 12.28
CA PRO A 86 8.70 11.79 13.04
C PRO A 86 7.94 12.66 14.05
N SER A 87 8.57 12.94 15.19
CA SER A 87 8.06 13.89 16.19
C SER A 87 8.22 15.35 15.77
N ASP A 88 9.25 15.66 14.97
CA ASP A 88 9.45 16.99 14.39
C ASP A 88 8.31 17.35 13.41
N PRO A 89 7.64 18.50 13.57
CA PRO A 89 6.52 18.88 12.71
C PRO A 89 6.86 18.98 11.22
N TYR A 90 8.05 19.47 10.88
CA TYR A 90 8.46 19.63 9.48
C TYR A 90 8.71 18.27 8.83
N GLN A 91 9.48 17.39 9.49
CA GLN A 91 9.73 16.03 9.00
C GLN A 91 8.43 15.22 8.90
N ARG A 92 7.51 15.37 9.87
CA ARG A 92 6.18 14.75 9.79
C ARG A 92 5.35 15.27 8.61
N ALA A 93 5.43 16.57 8.30
CA ALA A 93 4.81 17.13 7.11
C ALA A 93 5.42 16.56 5.81
N GLN A 94 6.74 16.39 5.76
CA GLN A 94 7.42 15.75 4.62
C GLN A 94 7.00 14.28 4.44
N ALA A 95 6.90 13.52 5.53
CA ALA A 95 6.41 12.13 5.46
C ALA A 95 4.96 12.06 4.93
N ARG A 96 4.10 12.97 5.39
CA ARG A 96 2.71 13.07 4.89
C ARG A 96 2.65 13.46 3.42
N PHE A 97 3.51 14.39 2.98
CA PHE A 97 3.61 14.79 1.57
C PHE A 97 3.97 13.60 0.67
N TRP A 98 4.98 12.82 1.04
CA TRP A 98 5.39 11.67 0.23
C TRP A 98 4.35 10.54 0.22
N ALA A 99 3.69 10.27 1.35
CA ALA A 99 2.58 9.31 1.36
C ALA A 99 1.40 9.76 0.48
N ASP A 100 1.07 11.05 0.48
CA ASP A 100 0.05 11.63 -0.42
C ASP A 100 0.48 11.57 -1.90
N TYR A 101 1.76 11.79 -2.20
CA TYR A 101 2.30 11.59 -3.54
C TYR A 101 2.09 10.14 -4.01
N VAL A 102 2.37 9.15 -3.15
CA VAL A 102 2.16 7.73 -3.46
C VAL A 102 0.69 7.46 -3.80
N ASP A 103 -0.25 7.97 -3.00
CA ASP A 103 -1.70 7.81 -3.23
C ASP A 103 -2.16 8.42 -4.55
N LYS A 104 -1.65 9.60 -4.88
CA LYS A 104 -2.06 10.34 -6.09
C LYS A 104 -1.41 9.83 -7.36
N LYS A 105 -0.24 9.21 -7.29
CA LYS A 105 0.58 8.90 -8.47
C LYS A 105 0.76 7.42 -8.72
N ILE A 106 1.22 6.66 -7.73
CA ILE A 106 1.69 5.28 -7.94
C ILE A 106 0.55 4.34 -8.28
N TYR A 107 -0.57 4.44 -7.56
CA TYR A 107 -1.74 3.59 -7.82
C TYR A 107 -2.33 3.81 -9.22
N ASP A 108 -2.57 5.06 -9.60
CA ASP A 108 -3.20 5.36 -10.90
C ASP A 108 -2.29 4.98 -12.07
N ALA A 109 -1.00 5.34 -11.99
CA ALA A 109 -0.03 4.99 -13.03
C ALA A 109 0.14 3.47 -13.16
N GLY A 110 0.27 2.74 -12.05
CA GLY A 110 0.36 1.28 -12.05
C GLY A 110 -0.90 0.61 -12.59
N ARG A 111 -2.09 1.15 -12.27
CA ARG A 111 -3.36 0.67 -12.81
C ARG A 111 -3.42 0.80 -14.32
N ARG A 112 -3.02 1.96 -14.86
CA ARG A 112 -3.03 2.21 -16.30
C ARG A 112 -2.16 1.20 -17.06
N ILE A 113 -1.01 0.78 -16.52
CA ILE A 113 -0.13 -0.20 -17.18
C ILE A 113 -0.85 -1.51 -17.52
N TRP A 114 -1.64 -2.08 -16.62
CA TRP A 114 -2.33 -3.34 -16.91
C TRP A 114 -3.70 -3.14 -17.58
N ALA A 115 -4.28 -1.93 -17.44
CA ALA A 115 -5.62 -1.61 -17.92
C ALA A 115 -5.67 -1.05 -19.36
N THR A 116 -4.56 -0.55 -19.90
CA THR A 116 -4.48 0.03 -21.26
C THR A 116 -3.60 -0.83 -22.19
N LYS A 117 -3.57 -0.47 -23.49
CA LYS A 117 -2.79 -1.14 -24.55
C LYS A 117 -2.21 -0.10 -25.51
N GLY A 118 -1.20 -0.48 -26.29
CA GLY A 118 -0.63 0.38 -27.34
C GLY A 118 0.01 1.64 -26.78
N GLU A 119 -0.18 2.78 -27.45
CA GLU A 119 0.44 4.06 -27.08
C GLU A 119 0.08 4.51 -25.65
N ASP A 120 -1.18 4.34 -25.24
CA ASP A 120 -1.62 4.67 -23.88
C ASP A 120 -0.90 3.85 -22.79
N GLN A 121 -0.50 2.62 -23.13
CA GLN A 121 0.28 1.76 -22.23
C GLN A 121 1.73 2.21 -22.14
N GLU A 122 2.33 2.62 -23.26
CA GLU A 122 3.68 3.20 -23.27
C GLU A 122 3.75 4.49 -22.45
N VAL A 123 2.75 5.38 -22.57
CA VAL A 123 2.63 6.58 -21.74
C VAL A 123 2.50 6.20 -20.26
N ALA A 124 1.66 5.22 -19.92
CA ALA A 124 1.49 4.76 -18.54
C ALA A 124 2.78 4.20 -17.94
N LYS A 125 3.56 3.43 -18.70
CA LYS A 125 4.88 2.91 -18.27
C LYS A 125 5.87 4.03 -18.01
N LYS A 126 5.91 5.02 -18.89
CA LYS A 126 6.77 6.19 -18.72
C LYS A 126 6.38 6.98 -17.47
N ASP A 127 5.10 7.30 -17.32
CA ASP A 127 4.57 8.04 -16.16
C ASP A 127 4.91 7.31 -14.85
N PHE A 128 4.69 6.00 -14.79
CA PHE A 128 4.98 5.18 -13.62
C PHE A 128 6.48 5.16 -13.29
N THR A 129 7.32 4.95 -14.31
CA THR A 129 8.79 4.93 -14.15
C THR A 129 9.31 6.27 -13.67
N ASP A 130 8.81 7.38 -14.22
CA ASP A 130 9.17 8.73 -13.78
C ASP A 130 8.77 8.96 -12.32
N CYS A 131 7.60 8.49 -11.90
CA CYS A 131 7.17 8.56 -10.50
C CYS A 131 8.09 7.75 -9.56
N LEU A 132 8.52 6.56 -9.98
CA LEU A 132 9.49 5.77 -9.21
C LEU A 132 10.85 6.46 -9.12
N LYS A 133 11.33 7.09 -10.19
CA LYS A 133 12.59 7.88 -10.18
C LYS A 133 12.52 9.08 -9.25
N VAL A 134 11.38 9.76 -9.17
CA VAL A 134 11.15 10.82 -8.18
C VAL A 134 11.25 10.26 -6.75
N LEU A 135 10.65 9.10 -6.49
CA LEU A 135 10.74 8.43 -5.19
C LEU A 135 12.17 7.95 -4.87
N GLU A 136 12.93 7.45 -5.85
CA GLU A 136 14.36 7.13 -5.66
C GLU A 136 15.18 8.37 -5.29
N GLY A 137 14.90 9.51 -5.92
CA GLY A 137 15.52 10.79 -5.55
C GLY A 137 15.20 11.20 -4.11
N ALA A 138 13.94 11.02 -3.69
CA ALA A 138 13.50 11.29 -2.32
C ALA A 138 14.12 10.33 -1.29
N LEU A 139 14.28 9.05 -1.64
CA LEU A 139 14.97 8.05 -0.83
C LEU A 139 16.46 8.40 -0.70
N GLY A 140 17.11 8.82 -1.79
CA GLY A 140 18.54 9.12 -1.82
C GLY A 140 19.37 7.88 -1.49
N ASP A 141 20.18 7.99 -0.43
CA ASP A 141 21.03 6.88 0.05
C ASP A 141 20.55 6.32 1.41
N LYS A 142 19.37 6.74 1.88
CA LYS A 142 18.77 6.25 3.13
C LYS A 142 18.32 4.79 2.95
N PRO A 143 18.41 3.94 3.99
CA PRO A 143 17.91 2.57 3.90
C PRO A 143 16.38 2.51 3.78
N TYR A 144 15.67 3.48 4.36
CA TYR A 144 14.21 3.64 4.32
C TYR A 144 13.82 5.10 4.07
N PHE A 145 12.57 5.34 3.67
CA PHE A 145 12.04 6.71 3.58
C PHE A 145 11.91 7.38 4.94
N GLY A 146 11.73 6.58 6.01
CA GLY A 146 11.79 7.03 7.41
C GLY A 146 13.19 7.43 7.91
N GLY A 147 14.26 7.26 7.11
CA GLY A 147 15.64 7.45 7.57
C GLY A 147 16.34 6.12 7.78
N GLU A 148 16.97 5.98 8.95
CA GLU A 148 17.58 4.71 9.38
C GLU A 148 16.53 3.65 9.76
N GLU A 149 15.31 4.09 10.08
CA GLU A 149 14.21 3.23 10.50
C GLU A 149 13.07 3.22 9.47
N PHE A 150 12.35 2.11 9.43
CA PHE A 150 11.16 1.92 8.61
C PHE A 150 10.03 2.83 9.11
N GLY A 151 9.43 3.63 8.22
CA GLY A 151 8.47 4.66 8.62
C GLY A 151 7.21 4.72 7.76
N TYR A 152 6.45 5.80 7.95
CA TYR A 152 5.12 6.01 7.38
C TYR A 152 5.09 5.96 5.85
N VAL A 153 6.09 6.53 5.18
CA VAL A 153 6.18 6.51 3.72
C VAL A 153 6.51 5.10 3.23
N ASP A 154 7.33 4.36 3.97
CA ASP A 154 7.63 2.96 3.65
C ASP A 154 6.37 2.10 3.73
N VAL A 155 5.59 2.23 4.82
CA VAL A 155 4.27 1.60 4.97
C VAL A 155 3.35 1.96 3.81
N ALA A 156 3.30 3.22 3.41
CA ALA A 156 2.44 3.68 2.32
C ALA A 156 2.80 3.08 0.95
N LEU A 157 4.08 2.80 0.72
CA LEU A 157 4.64 2.49 -0.59
C LEU A 157 4.97 1.01 -0.80
N VAL A 158 5.48 0.31 0.21
CA VAL A 158 5.94 -1.08 0.05
C VAL A 158 4.84 -2.03 -0.44
N PRO A 159 3.54 -1.86 -0.09
CA PRO A 159 2.49 -2.73 -0.62
C PRO A 159 2.41 -2.81 -2.15
N PHE A 160 2.79 -1.73 -2.86
CA PHE A 160 2.78 -1.72 -4.32
C PHE A 160 3.81 -2.67 -4.92
N TYR A 161 4.85 -3.03 -4.18
CA TYR A 161 5.87 -3.98 -4.63
C TYR A 161 5.28 -5.35 -4.98
N SER A 162 4.25 -5.80 -4.25
CA SER A 162 3.57 -7.08 -4.56
C SER A 162 2.88 -7.08 -5.93
N TRP A 163 2.64 -5.91 -6.52
CA TRP A 163 2.03 -5.75 -7.84
C TRP A 163 3.05 -5.58 -8.98
N PHE A 164 4.34 -5.40 -8.67
CA PHE A 164 5.36 -5.07 -9.67
C PHE A 164 5.48 -6.16 -10.73
N TYR A 165 5.46 -7.44 -10.34
CA TYR A 165 5.49 -8.55 -11.29
C TYR A 165 4.33 -8.48 -12.29
N ALA A 166 3.13 -8.09 -11.83
CA ALA A 166 1.97 -7.92 -12.71
C ALA A 166 2.15 -6.73 -13.66
N TYR A 167 2.74 -5.63 -13.19
CA TYR A 167 3.03 -4.46 -14.02
C TYR A 167 4.09 -4.78 -15.08
N GLU A 168 5.21 -5.38 -14.69
CA GLU A 168 6.30 -5.78 -15.60
C GLU A 168 5.80 -6.76 -16.66
N THR A 169 5.02 -7.77 -16.27
CA THR A 169 4.49 -8.77 -17.19
C THR A 169 3.44 -8.18 -18.13
N CYS A 170 2.52 -7.34 -17.63
CA CYS A 170 1.50 -6.72 -18.49
C CYS A 170 2.07 -5.65 -19.41
N GLY A 171 3.05 -4.88 -18.94
CA GLY A 171 3.67 -3.76 -19.67
C GLY A 171 4.90 -4.14 -20.49
N ASN A 172 5.43 -5.36 -20.32
CA ASN A 172 6.64 -5.84 -20.96
C ASN A 172 7.84 -4.88 -20.77
N PHE A 173 8.17 -4.58 -19.52
CA PHE A 173 9.30 -3.74 -19.12
C PHE A 173 9.91 -4.22 -17.80
N SER A 174 11.07 -3.69 -17.42
CA SER A 174 11.73 -4.04 -16.16
C SER A 174 11.87 -2.81 -15.26
N ILE A 175 11.25 -2.87 -14.08
CA ILE A 175 11.37 -1.82 -13.06
C ILE A 175 12.77 -1.87 -12.44
N GLN A 176 13.37 -3.06 -12.29
CA GLN A 176 14.75 -3.18 -11.78
C GLN A 176 15.79 -2.53 -12.69
N ALA A 177 15.60 -2.59 -14.01
CA ALA A 177 16.51 -1.95 -14.96
C ALA A 177 16.47 -0.42 -14.87
N GLU A 178 15.28 0.15 -14.62
CA GLU A 178 15.06 1.60 -14.59
C GLU A 178 15.24 2.22 -13.19
N CYS A 179 14.91 1.47 -12.14
CA CYS A 179 14.86 1.93 -10.74
C CYS A 179 15.51 0.91 -9.78
N PRO A 180 16.83 0.66 -9.89
CA PRO A 180 17.51 -0.35 -9.10
C PRO A 180 17.58 -0.04 -7.60
N LYS A 181 17.65 1.24 -7.21
CA LYS A 181 17.67 1.63 -5.78
C LYS A 181 16.31 1.38 -5.14
N PHE A 182 15.23 1.63 -5.88
CA PHE A 182 13.87 1.31 -5.44
C PHE A 182 13.71 -0.19 -5.17
N ILE A 183 14.16 -1.04 -6.10
CA ILE A 183 14.07 -2.50 -5.91
C ILE A 183 14.93 -2.96 -4.74
N ALA A 184 16.11 -2.38 -4.54
CA ALA A 184 16.93 -2.67 -3.37
C ALA A 184 16.23 -2.28 -2.05
N TRP A 185 15.59 -1.12 -2.00
CA TRP A 185 14.76 -0.68 -0.87
C TRP A 185 13.59 -1.65 -0.63
N ALA A 186 12.84 -2.02 -1.67
CA ALA A 186 11.70 -2.92 -1.52
C ALA A 186 12.12 -4.30 -0.99
N LYS A 187 13.24 -4.85 -1.49
CA LYS A 187 13.82 -6.11 -0.99
C LYS A 187 14.20 -6.00 0.49
N ARG A 188 14.79 -4.88 0.91
CA ARG A 188 15.10 -4.62 2.33
C ARG A 188 13.84 -4.58 3.18
N CYS A 189 12.77 -3.93 2.70
CA CYS A 189 11.49 -3.92 3.41
C CYS A 189 10.91 -5.33 3.55
N MET A 190 11.07 -6.22 2.56
CA MET A 190 10.63 -7.62 2.64
C MET A 190 11.38 -8.46 3.67
N GLU A 191 12.53 -8.01 4.17
CA GLU A 191 13.24 -8.68 5.28
C GLU A 191 12.51 -8.46 6.63
N ARG A 192 11.57 -7.51 6.70
CA ARG A 192 10.74 -7.26 7.88
C ARG A 192 9.58 -8.24 7.93
N GLU A 193 9.38 -8.89 9.08
CA GLU A 193 8.30 -9.85 9.30
C GLU A 193 6.91 -9.24 9.09
N SER A 194 6.71 -7.99 9.52
CA SER A 194 5.49 -7.19 9.33
C SER A 194 5.10 -7.05 7.85
N VAL A 195 6.09 -6.85 6.98
CA VAL A 195 5.90 -6.69 5.53
C VAL A 195 5.74 -8.05 4.87
N ALA A 196 6.65 -9.00 5.15
CA ALA A 196 6.65 -10.32 4.54
C ALA A 196 5.34 -11.10 4.80
N LYS A 197 4.74 -10.95 5.98
CA LYS A 197 3.45 -11.58 6.31
C LYS A 197 2.24 -10.86 5.71
N SER A 198 2.35 -9.55 5.44
CA SER A 198 1.23 -8.73 4.96
C SER A 198 1.12 -8.71 3.43
N LEU A 199 2.23 -8.89 2.71
CA LEU A 199 2.25 -8.86 1.25
C LEU A 199 1.99 -10.26 0.67
N PRO A 200 1.08 -10.40 -0.31
CA PRO A 200 0.83 -11.67 -0.99
C PRO A 200 1.95 -11.99 -2.00
N ASP A 201 1.98 -13.25 -2.42
CA ASP A 201 2.81 -13.70 -3.54
C ASP A 201 2.51 -12.87 -4.82
N PRO A 202 3.53 -12.23 -5.44
CA PRO A 202 3.35 -11.46 -6.67
C PRO A 202 2.74 -12.25 -7.84
N HIS A 203 2.99 -13.55 -7.94
CA HIS A 203 2.38 -14.40 -8.97
C HIS A 203 0.88 -14.58 -8.74
N LYS A 204 0.44 -14.67 -7.48
CA LYS A 204 -0.98 -14.71 -7.12
C LYS A 204 -1.66 -13.39 -7.49
N VAL A 205 -1.01 -12.25 -7.20
CA VAL A 205 -1.50 -10.92 -7.60
C VAL A 205 -1.63 -10.81 -9.12
N TYR A 206 -0.64 -11.30 -9.88
CA TYR A 206 -0.74 -11.34 -11.34
C TYR A 206 -1.92 -12.18 -11.83
N GLY A 207 -2.15 -13.36 -11.24
CA GLY A 207 -3.35 -14.17 -11.53
C GLY A 207 -4.64 -13.39 -11.32
N PHE A 208 -4.74 -12.65 -10.21
CA PHE A 208 -5.87 -11.76 -9.93
C PHE A 208 -6.01 -10.63 -10.97
N VAL A 209 -4.92 -10.01 -11.41
CA VAL A 209 -4.94 -9.01 -12.47
C VAL A 209 -5.46 -9.59 -13.78
N LEU A 210 -5.07 -10.81 -14.14
CA LEU A 210 -5.62 -11.48 -15.34
C LEU A 210 -7.13 -11.70 -15.26
N GLU A 211 -7.66 -12.02 -14.08
CA GLU A 211 -9.11 -12.11 -13.87
C GLU A 211 -9.79 -10.73 -14.00
N LEU A 212 -9.19 -9.67 -13.44
CA LEU A 212 -9.71 -8.31 -13.59
C LEU A 212 -9.76 -7.88 -15.06
N LYS A 213 -8.72 -8.19 -15.83
CA LYS A 213 -8.66 -7.91 -17.28
C LYS A 213 -9.81 -8.57 -18.03
N LYS A 214 -10.08 -9.85 -17.74
CA LYS A 214 -11.25 -10.58 -18.28
C LYS A 214 -12.58 -9.90 -17.92
N ARG A 215 -12.75 -9.46 -16.67
CA ARG A 215 -13.99 -8.80 -16.20
C ARG A 215 -14.23 -7.44 -16.87
N VAL A 216 -13.18 -6.69 -17.16
CA VAL A 216 -13.28 -5.35 -17.79
C VAL A 216 -13.09 -5.37 -19.31
N GLY A 217 -12.99 -6.57 -19.92
CA GLY A 217 -13.01 -6.75 -21.37
C GLY A 217 -11.71 -6.37 -22.10
N ILE A 218 -10.56 -6.48 -21.43
CA ILE A 218 -9.24 -6.14 -21.99
C ILE A 218 -8.29 -7.33 -22.03
#